data_AF-A0A813PUE2-F1
#
_entry.id   AF-A0A813PUE2-F1
#
_cell.length_a   1.000
_cell.length_b   1.000
_cell.length_c   1.000
_cell.angle_alpha   90.00
_cell.angle_beta   90.00
_cell.angle_gamma   90.00
#
_symmetry.space_group_name_H-M   'P 1'
#
loop_
_entity.id
_entity.type
_entity.pdbx_description
1 polymer ?
#
loop_
_entity_poly.entity_id
_entity_poly.type
_entity_poly.pdbx_seq_one_letter_code
_entity_poly.pdbx_strand_id
1 'polypeptide(L)'
;MPIYKSKFKLANKKAELVELNIEKSRLNDCIKIAESIVDFALKRQNQAIGGGNSYYKQANNQINMSTHSNRENSSNAEPSTATNRNQSRQQQQLDTPPNSPDASDHGSKACCFCWCCCCSCSCLTVRNEDTRNSNSIDIKNTTNIEPPSIEEIKSWSDSFDKLMQSPGGRFYFREFLRSEYSEENMLFWMACEELKTEQQNPQIVEEKARLIYEDYISILSPKEVSLDSRVREIINRNMVDPSPYTFDEAQLQIYTLMHRDSYPRFLNSPIYKKLCAGETRL
;
A
#
# COMPACT_ATOMS: atom_id res chain seq x y z
N MET A 1 15.50 7.36 53.15
CA MET A 1 14.91 8.33 52.20
C MET A 1 15.77 8.63 50.96
N PRO A 2 17.02 9.13 51.02
CA PRO A 2 17.69 9.72 49.84
C PRO A 2 17.85 8.79 48.63
N ILE A 3 18.28 7.54 48.86
CA ILE A 3 18.63 6.56 47.81
C ILE A 3 17.47 6.31 46.82
N TYR A 4 16.23 6.27 47.31
CA TYR A 4 15.05 6.03 46.47
C TYR A 4 14.78 7.20 45.51
N LYS A 5 14.95 8.46 45.97
CA LYS A 5 14.81 9.64 45.09
C LYS A 5 15.88 9.64 43.97
N SER A 6 17.10 9.20 44.27
CA SER A 6 18.16 9.07 43.26
C SER A 6 17.89 7.93 42.26
N LYS A 7 17.42 6.77 42.72
CA LYS A 7 17.03 5.65 41.83
C LYS A 7 15.85 6.03 40.92
N PHE A 8 14.84 6.74 41.44
CA PHE A 8 13.71 7.21 40.65
C PHE A 8 14.13 8.21 39.55
N LYS A 9 14.96 9.20 39.89
CA LYS A 9 15.53 10.13 38.89
C LYS A 9 16.35 9.42 37.80
N LEU A 10 17.08 8.35 38.16
CA LEU A 10 17.84 7.55 37.18
C LEU A 10 16.93 6.69 36.30
N ALA A 11 15.79 6.22 36.81
CA ALA A 11 14.79 5.48 36.03
C ALA A 11 14.11 6.38 34.98
N ASN A 12 13.61 7.56 35.39
CA ASN A 12 12.99 8.51 34.46
C ASN A 12 13.97 8.94 33.35
N LYS A 13 15.22 9.28 33.71
CA LYS A 13 16.23 9.64 32.71
C LYS A 13 16.61 8.49 31.76
N LYS A 14 16.39 7.23 32.16
CA LYS A 14 16.51 6.07 31.24
C LYS A 14 15.29 5.95 30.31
N ALA A 15 14.08 6.23 30.78
CA ALA A 15 12.88 6.25 29.93
C ALA A 15 12.97 7.34 28.85
N GLU A 16 13.32 8.58 29.24
CA GLU A 16 13.57 9.71 28.33
C GLU A 16 14.59 9.34 27.23
N LEU A 17 15.67 8.64 27.59
CA LEU A 17 16.70 8.18 26.64
C LEU A 17 16.22 7.03 25.73
N VAL A 18 15.24 6.24 26.14
CA VAL A 18 14.62 5.20 25.28
C VAL A 18 13.66 5.83 24.30
N GLU A 19 12.82 6.77 24.73
CA GLU A 19 11.90 7.52 23.86
C GLU A 19 12.67 8.29 22.78
N LEU A 20 13.71 9.04 23.17
CA LEU A 20 14.61 9.75 22.23
C LEU A 20 15.35 8.82 21.26
N ASN A 21 15.58 7.55 21.61
CA ASN A 21 16.20 6.57 20.72
C ASN A 21 15.17 5.94 19.75
N ILE A 22 13.92 5.74 20.19
CA ILE A 22 12.81 5.30 19.33
C ILE A 22 12.48 6.39 18.31
N GLU A 23 12.42 7.66 18.74
CA GLU A 23 12.20 8.81 17.87
C GLU A 23 13.32 8.96 16.83
N LYS A 24 14.59 8.80 17.23
CA LYS A 24 15.72 8.73 16.30
C LYS A 24 15.65 7.54 15.33
N SER A 25 15.18 6.37 15.77
CA SER A 25 14.99 5.23 14.86
C SER A 25 13.96 5.58 13.79
N ARG A 26 12.79 6.09 14.20
CA ARG A 26 11.73 6.54 13.28
C ARG A 26 12.24 7.59 12.30
N LEU A 27 13.01 8.58 12.78
CA LEU A 27 13.61 9.60 11.92
C LEU A 27 14.62 8.99 10.93
N ASN A 28 15.47 8.06 11.36
CA ASN A 28 16.40 7.36 10.46
C ASN A 28 15.66 6.51 9.41
N ASP A 29 14.52 5.90 9.76
CA ASP A 29 13.73 5.12 8.83
C ASP A 29 12.97 6.02 7.83
N CYS A 30 12.48 7.19 8.27
CA CYS A 30 11.99 8.24 7.37
C CYS A 30 13.09 8.78 6.42
N ILE A 31 14.33 8.92 6.89
CA ILE A 31 15.48 9.33 6.06
C ILE A 31 15.74 8.29 4.97
N LYS A 32 15.83 6.99 5.30
CA LYS A 32 16.01 5.91 4.29
C LYS A 32 14.89 5.88 3.24
N ILE A 33 13.65 6.16 3.65
CA ILE A 33 12.51 6.25 2.72
C ILE A 33 12.67 7.45 1.78
N ALA A 34 13.08 8.62 2.31
CA ALA A 34 13.36 9.79 1.49
C ALA A 34 14.55 9.58 0.53
N GLU A 35 15.62 8.94 0.99
CA GLU A 35 16.78 8.55 0.17
C GLU A 35 16.36 7.62 -0.98
N SER A 36 15.55 6.59 -0.69
CA SER A 36 14.99 5.67 -1.69
C SER A 36 14.14 6.38 -2.76
N ILE A 37 13.31 7.35 -2.35
CA ILE A 37 12.50 8.17 -3.27
C ILE A 37 13.39 9.06 -4.16
N VAL A 38 14.46 9.64 -3.61
CA VAL A 38 15.42 10.45 -4.36
C VAL A 38 16.20 9.59 -5.36
N ASP A 39 16.70 8.42 -4.95
CA ASP A 39 17.39 7.48 -5.85
C ASP A 39 16.46 6.99 -6.98
N PHE A 40 15.18 6.72 -6.68
CA PHE A 40 14.19 6.37 -7.69
C PHE A 40 13.94 7.52 -8.69
N ALA A 41 13.82 8.76 -8.21
CA ALA A 41 13.68 9.93 -9.07
C ALA A 41 14.92 10.16 -9.96
N LEU A 42 16.12 10.03 -9.41
CA LEU A 42 17.38 10.11 -10.16
C LEU A 42 17.51 8.98 -11.19
N LYS A 43 17.09 7.75 -10.84
CA LYS A 43 17.07 6.60 -11.77
C LYS A 43 16.12 6.84 -12.93
N ARG A 44 14.92 7.40 -12.66
CA ARG A 44 13.94 7.81 -13.68
C ARG A 44 14.48 8.92 -14.59
N GLN A 45 15.18 9.91 -14.02
CA GLN A 45 15.82 10.98 -14.81
C GLN A 45 16.93 10.44 -15.72
N ASN A 46 17.76 9.52 -15.23
CA ASN A 46 18.80 8.87 -16.03
C ASN A 46 18.22 7.98 -17.15
N GLN A 47 17.10 7.29 -16.91
CA GLN A 47 16.39 6.53 -17.96
C GLN A 47 15.83 7.46 -19.06
N ALA A 48 15.25 8.61 -18.68
CA ALA A 48 14.77 9.60 -19.65
C ALA A 48 15.90 10.17 -20.52
N ILE A 49 17.08 10.41 -19.95
CA ILE A 49 18.28 10.85 -20.70
C ILE A 49 18.82 9.71 -21.59
N GLY A 50 18.80 8.46 -21.10
CA GLY A 50 19.24 7.29 -21.86
C GLY A 50 18.44 7.03 -23.14
N GLY A 51 17.13 7.29 -23.13
CA GLY A 51 16.25 7.09 -24.29
C GLY A 51 16.62 7.94 -25.52
N GLY A 52 17.21 9.12 -25.33
CA GLY A 52 17.51 10.05 -26.43
C GLY A 52 18.55 9.55 -27.44
N ASN A 53 19.44 8.62 -27.04
CA ASN A 53 20.54 8.16 -27.89
C ASN A 53 20.20 6.98 -28.82
N SER A 54 18.98 6.43 -28.77
CA SER A 54 18.57 5.35 -29.67
C SER A 54 18.36 5.84 -31.11
N TYR A 55 17.61 6.94 -31.28
CA TYR A 55 17.23 7.49 -32.59
C TYR A 55 18.45 7.89 -33.45
N TYR A 56 19.50 8.45 -32.85
CA TYR A 56 20.72 8.83 -33.57
C TYR A 56 21.57 7.62 -34.03
N LYS A 57 21.54 6.49 -33.31
CA LYS A 57 22.22 5.26 -33.74
C LYS A 57 21.50 4.58 -34.91
N GLN A 58 20.16 4.60 -34.92
CA GLN A 58 19.40 3.91 -35.95
C GLN A 58 19.40 4.65 -37.30
N ALA A 59 19.44 5.99 -37.28
CA ALA A 59 19.61 6.81 -38.48
C ALA A 59 20.96 6.58 -39.19
N ASN A 60 22.07 6.54 -38.45
CA ASN A 60 23.41 6.39 -39.03
C ASN A 60 23.65 5.01 -39.71
N ASN A 61 22.91 3.96 -39.32
CA ASN A 61 22.98 2.68 -40.02
C ASN A 61 22.26 2.67 -41.37
N GLN A 62 21.27 3.54 -41.61
CA GLN A 62 20.60 3.64 -42.92
C GLN A 62 21.39 4.46 -43.93
N ILE A 63 22.25 5.38 -43.49
CA ILE A 63 23.12 6.18 -44.38
C ILE A 63 24.26 5.32 -44.96
N ASN A 64 24.76 4.33 -44.23
CA ASN A 64 25.90 3.48 -44.65
C ASN A 64 25.54 2.32 -45.59
N MET A 65 24.26 2.12 -45.94
CA MET A 65 23.84 1.09 -46.92
C MET A 65 24.07 1.51 -48.39
N SER A 66 24.45 2.77 -48.65
CA SER A 66 24.35 3.38 -49.98
C SER A 66 25.68 3.54 -50.73
N THR A 67 26.83 3.12 -50.17
CA THR A 67 28.15 3.61 -50.63
C THR A 67 29.23 2.57 -50.94
N HIS A 68 29.08 1.29 -50.57
CA HIS A 68 30.11 0.26 -50.82
C HIS A 68 29.58 -1.01 -51.48
N SER A 69 29.53 -0.98 -52.82
CA SER A 69 29.34 -2.13 -53.70
C SER A 69 30.22 -2.03 -54.96
N ASN A 70 31.54 -2.07 -54.79
CA ASN A 70 32.51 -2.18 -55.88
C ASN A 70 33.84 -2.78 -55.38
N ARG A 71 34.42 -3.72 -56.16
CA ARG A 71 35.70 -4.44 -55.97
C ARG A 71 35.80 -5.41 -54.78
N GLU A 72 36.62 -6.47 -54.82
CA GLU A 72 36.95 -7.45 -55.89
C GLU A 72 37.74 -8.64 -55.31
N ASN A 73 37.44 -9.86 -55.78
CA ASN A 73 38.28 -11.09 -55.86
C ASN A 73 39.18 -11.61 -54.69
N SER A 74 39.09 -12.95 -54.51
CA SER A 74 40.16 -13.89 -54.09
C SER A 74 40.69 -13.88 -52.64
N SER A 75 41.09 -15.01 -52.05
CA SER A 75 40.94 -16.44 -52.44
C SER A 75 41.30 -17.40 -51.29
N ASN A 76 40.76 -18.63 -51.34
CA ASN A 76 41.28 -19.90 -50.79
C ASN A 76 41.82 -19.99 -49.35
N ALA A 77 41.10 -20.71 -48.47
CA ALA A 77 41.59 -21.95 -47.82
C ALA A 77 40.48 -22.63 -46.98
N GLU A 78 40.54 -23.95 -46.84
CA GLU A 78 39.56 -24.80 -46.10
C GLU A 78 40.32 -25.88 -45.25
N PRO A 79 39.67 -26.83 -44.53
CA PRO A 79 39.34 -26.72 -43.11
C PRO A 79 40.03 -27.75 -42.19
N SER A 80 39.83 -27.64 -40.86
CA SER A 80 39.91 -28.72 -39.85
C SER A 80 39.52 -28.19 -38.45
N THR A 81 38.98 -28.93 -37.46
CA THR A 81 38.25 -30.22 -37.38
C THR A 81 37.65 -30.35 -35.96
N ALA A 82 36.40 -30.85 -35.84
CA ALA A 82 35.88 -31.63 -34.69
C ALA A 82 35.81 -31.00 -33.26
N THR A 83 35.17 -31.57 -32.22
CA THR A 83 33.88 -32.30 -32.08
C THR A 83 33.49 -32.43 -30.58
N ASN A 84 32.20 -32.20 -30.26
CA ASN A 84 31.43 -32.65 -29.06
C ASN A 84 31.79 -32.25 -27.60
N ARG A 85 30.80 -31.60 -26.95
CA ARG A 85 30.03 -32.01 -25.74
C ARG A 85 30.68 -32.31 -24.36
N ASN A 86 30.03 -31.67 -23.38
CA ASN A 86 29.53 -32.19 -22.09
C ASN A 86 30.38 -32.07 -20.80
N GLN A 87 29.64 -31.98 -19.69
CA GLN A 87 30.07 -31.67 -18.32
C GLN A 87 30.31 -32.95 -17.48
N SER A 88 31.17 -32.88 -16.44
CA SER A 88 30.86 -33.41 -15.09
C SER A 88 31.94 -33.14 -14.01
N ARG A 89 31.53 -32.39 -12.97
CA ARG A 89 31.82 -32.46 -11.50
C ARG A 89 33.20 -32.86 -10.90
N GLN A 90 33.42 -32.28 -9.70
CA GLN A 90 34.34 -32.62 -8.57
C GLN A 90 35.72 -31.93 -8.50
N GLN A 91 36.35 -31.68 -7.32
CA GLN A 91 35.86 -31.39 -5.94
C GLN A 91 37.04 -31.04 -4.97
N GLN A 92 36.89 -30.03 -4.10
CA GLN A 92 37.55 -29.79 -2.78
C GLN A 92 36.98 -28.46 -2.20
N GLN A 93 36.49 -28.30 -0.95
CA GLN A 93 37.13 -28.38 0.38
C GLN A 93 38.13 -27.21 0.62
N LEU A 94 38.15 -26.48 1.75
CA LEU A 94 37.64 -26.64 3.15
C LEU A 94 36.93 -25.30 3.60
N ASP A 95 36.44 -24.98 4.82
CA ASP A 95 36.33 -25.59 6.18
C ASP A 95 35.19 -24.93 7.04
N THR A 96 34.92 -25.38 8.28
CA THR A 96 34.07 -24.75 9.37
C THR A 96 34.18 -25.60 10.67
N PRO A 97 33.46 -25.40 11.81
CA PRO A 97 32.61 -24.32 12.33
C PRO A 97 33.31 -23.66 13.56
N PRO A 98 32.92 -23.68 14.86
CA PRO A 98 31.63 -23.69 15.60
C PRO A 98 31.56 -22.57 16.71
N ASN A 99 30.63 -22.46 17.68
CA ASN A 99 29.40 -23.20 18.01
C ASN A 99 28.35 -22.29 18.71
N SER A 100 27.10 -22.75 18.83
CA SER A 100 26.04 -22.22 19.73
C SER A 100 26.06 -22.95 21.11
N PRO A 101 25.12 -22.70 22.07
CA PRO A 101 23.66 -22.95 21.99
C PRO A 101 22.84 -21.69 22.42
N ASP A 102 21.57 -21.60 22.84
CA ASP A 102 20.34 -22.44 23.04
C ASP A 102 19.15 -21.42 23.22
N ALA A 103 17.88 -21.68 23.61
CA ALA A 103 16.81 -22.63 23.28
C ALA A 103 15.54 -22.27 24.12
N SER A 104 14.31 -22.52 23.60
CA SER A 104 12.98 -22.39 24.28
C SER A 104 12.56 -20.98 24.79
N ASP A 105 11.31 -20.66 25.14
CA ASP A 105 10.06 -21.46 25.26
C ASP A 105 8.78 -20.65 24.87
N HIS A 106 7.59 -21.27 24.97
CA HIS A 106 6.28 -20.80 24.51
C HIS A 106 5.62 -19.69 25.36
N GLY A 107 4.67 -18.94 24.75
CA GLY A 107 3.59 -18.26 25.50
C GLY A 107 2.93 -17.08 24.77
N SER A 108 1.61 -17.13 24.53
CA SER A 108 0.85 -16.03 23.92
C SER A 108 -0.55 -15.83 24.51
N LYS A 109 -1.00 -14.56 24.63
CA LYS A 109 -2.36 -14.02 24.36
C LYS A 109 -2.75 -12.77 25.20
N ALA A 110 -3.18 -11.74 24.46
CA ALA A 110 -4.31 -10.81 24.67
C ALA A 110 -4.67 -10.20 26.06
N CYS A 111 -4.66 -8.86 26.13
CA CYS A 111 -5.78 -7.98 26.54
C CYS A 111 -5.38 -6.51 26.24
N CYS A 112 -5.83 -5.80 25.18
CA CYS A 112 -7.18 -5.30 24.82
C CYS A 112 -7.61 -3.98 25.51
N PHE A 113 -7.82 -2.92 24.71
CA PHE A 113 -8.80 -1.80 24.89
C PHE A 113 -8.61 -0.87 26.14
N CYS A 114 -9.12 0.38 26.26
CA CYS A 114 -9.79 1.31 25.33
C CYS A 114 -9.59 2.80 25.75
N TRP A 115 -9.36 3.68 24.77
CA TRP A 115 -9.97 5.02 24.51
C TRP A 115 -10.48 5.98 25.64
N CYS A 116 -10.20 7.29 25.44
CA CYS A 116 -10.69 8.48 26.20
C CYS A 116 -10.26 8.61 27.69
N CYS A 117 -10.11 9.83 28.25
CA CYS A 117 -10.78 11.08 27.88
C CYS A 117 -9.95 12.37 28.19
N CYS A 118 -10.40 13.49 27.62
CA CYS A 118 -10.13 14.88 28.02
C CYS A 118 -8.68 15.40 28.14
N CYS A 119 -8.33 16.36 27.26
CA CYS A 119 -8.09 17.72 27.75
C CYS A 119 -8.45 18.78 26.69
N SER A 120 -8.80 19.99 27.13
CA SER A 120 -9.21 21.09 26.25
C SER A 120 -8.01 21.87 25.72
N CYS A 121 -7.86 21.95 24.41
CA CYS A 121 -6.99 22.93 23.74
C CYS A 121 -7.81 23.77 22.76
N SER A 122 -7.59 25.09 22.76
CA SER A 122 -8.33 26.02 21.92
C SER A 122 -7.87 25.92 20.45
N CYS A 123 -8.70 25.33 19.60
CA CYS A 123 -8.46 25.25 18.16
C CYS A 123 -8.53 26.64 17.50
N LEU A 124 -7.42 27.38 17.50
CA LEU A 124 -7.31 28.63 16.75
C LEU A 124 -7.35 28.31 15.25
N THR A 125 -8.26 28.95 14.52
CA THR A 125 -8.62 28.55 13.15
C THR A 125 -7.55 28.94 12.13
N VAL A 126 -6.68 28.01 11.77
CA VAL A 126 -5.93 28.07 10.50
C VAL A 126 -6.88 27.62 9.38
N ARG A 127 -7.43 28.58 8.64
CA ARG A 127 -8.07 28.30 7.35
C ARG A 127 -6.98 28.07 6.30
N ASN A 128 -6.82 26.82 5.85
CA ASN A 128 -5.98 26.52 4.70
C ASN A 128 -6.84 26.37 3.44
N GLU A 129 -7.10 27.48 2.75
CA GLU A 129 -7.71 27.48 1.42
C GLU A 129 -6.64 27.20 0.35
N ASP A 130 -6.24 25.93 0.21
CA ASP A 130 -5.38 25.44 -0.88
C ASP A 130 -6.07 24.32 -1.68
N THR A 131 -7.25 24.64 -2.23
CA THR A 131 -7.99 23.73 -3.11
C THR A 131 -7.32 23.65 -4.49
N ARG A 132 -6.37 22.71 -4.66
CA ARG A 132 -5.87 22.29 -5.98
C ARG A 132 -5.43 20.82 -6.02
N ASN A 133 -6.05 20.09 -6.94
CA ASN A 133 -5.67 18.76 -7.41
C ASN A 133 -5.77 17.57 -6.41
N SER A 134 -6.88 17.49 -5.66
CA SER A 134 -7.46 16.17 -5.36
C SER A 134 -8.01 15.56 -6.66
N ASN A 135 -7.72 14.28 -6.92
CA ASN A 135 -8.12 13.62 -8.17
C ASN A 135 -9.65 13.50 -8.29
N SER A 136 -10.19 13.72 -9.49
CA SER A 136 -11.64 13.88 -9.75
C SER A 136 -12.44 12.58 -9.84
N ILE A 137 -12.13 11.62 -8.96
CA ILE A 137 -12.68 10.25 -8.97
C ILE A 137 -14.07 10.20 -8.30
N ASP A 138 -14.27 10.91 -7.18
CA ASP A 138 -15.45 10.81 -6.29
C ASP A 138 -16.82 11.20 -6.90
N ILE A 139 -16.86 11.84 -8.07
CA ILE A 139 -18.09 12.44 -8.63
C ILE A 139 -18.73 11.58 -9.75
N LYS A 140 -17.96 10.77 -10.49
CA LYS A 140 -18.48 10.12 -11.72
C LYS A 140 -19.40 8.93 -11.47
N ASN A 141 -19.31 8.27 -10.31
CA ASN A 141 -20.11 7.09 -9.97
C ASN A 141 -21.22 7.36 -8.94
N THR A 142 -21.35 8.59 -8.42
CA THR A 142 -22.29 8.92 -7.33
C THR A 142 -23.55 9.66 -7.80
N THR A 143 -23.54 10.30 -8.98
CA THR A 143 -24.65 11.14 -9.47
C THR A 143 -25.84 10.40 -10.09
N ASN A 144 -25.76 9.08 -10.27
CA ASN A 144 -26.80 8.23 -10.88
C ASN A 144 -27.21 7.03 -10.00
N ILE A 145 -27.00 7.11 -8.68
CA ILE A 145 -27.52 6.08 -7.76
C ILE A 145 -29.00 6.37 -7.51
N GLU A 146 -29.89 5.60 -8.16
CA GLU A 146 -31.32 5.61 -7.86
C GLU A 146 -31.53 5.28 -6.36
N PRO A 147 -32.45 5.96 -5.65
CA PRO A 147 -32.66 5.70 -4.22
C PRO A 147 -32.99 4.22 -3.97
N PRO A 148 -32.21 3.50 -3.13
CA PRO A 148 -32.39 2.06 -2.94
C PRO A 148 -33.77 1.76 -2.37
N SER A 149 -34.37 0.67 -2.83
CA SER A 149 -35.75 0.33 -2.44
C SER A 149 -35.84 -0.04 -0.96
N ILE A 150 -37.03 0.11 -0.35
CA ILE A 150 -37.25 -0.27 1.05
C ILE A 150 -37.00 -1.77 1.30
N GLU A 151 -37.17 -2.61 0.26
CA GLU A 151 -36.85 -4.04 0.33
C GLU A 151 -35.33 -4.29 0.29
N GLU A 152 -34.63 -3.59 -0.61
CA GLU A 152 -33.16 -3.61 -0.69
C GLU A 152 -32.53 -3.12 0.63
N ILE A 153 -32.97 -1.97 1.15
CA ILE A 153 -32.52 -1.40 2.42
C ILE A 153 -32.68 -2.43 3.56
N LYS A 154 -33.83 -3.09 3.66
CA LYS A 154 -34.06 -4.13 4.69
C LYS A 154 -33.11 -5.32 4.51
N SER A 155 -32.86 -5.74 3.27
CA SER A 155 -31.96 -6.87 2.96
C SER A 155 -30.52 -6.63 3.43
N TRP A 156 -30.09 -5.37 3.57
CA TRP A 156 -28.77 -5.03 4.13
C TRP A 156 -28.57 -5.50 5.57
N SER A 157 -29.64 -5.86 6.31
CA SER A 157 -29.53 -6.46 7.64
C SER A 157 -29.39 -7.99 7.65
N ASP A 158 -29.60 -8.67 6.52
CA ASP A 158 -29.47 -10.14 6.44
C ASP A 158 -28.00 -10.58 6.44
N SER A 159 -27.13 -9.86 5.73
CA SER A 159 -25.67 -10.04 5.79
C SER A 159 -24.92 -8.79 5.34
N PHE A 160 -23.69 -8.64 5.83
CA PHE A 160 -22.80 -7.55 5.41
C PHE A 160 -22.49 -7.61 3.91
N ASP A 161 -22.46 -8.81 3.32
CA ASP A 161 -22.23 -8.99 1.88
C ASP A 161 -23.35 -8.37 1.05
N LYS A 162 -24.61 -8.43 1.50
CA LYS A 162 -25.72 -7.74 0.81
C LYS A 162 -25.58 -6.22 0.87
N LEU A 163 -25.23 -5.68 2.04
CA LEU A 163 -24.94 -4.24 2.21
C LEU A 163 -23.80 -3.79 1.27
N MET A 164 -22.74 -4.60 1.20
CA MET A 164 -21.52 -4.28 0.45
C MET A 164 -21.67 -4.51 -1.06
N GLN A 165 -22.57 -5.39 -1.51
CA GLN A 165 -22.93 -5.55 -2.93
C GLN A 165 -23.81 -4.40 -3.45
N SER A 166 -24.72 -3.86 -2.62
CA SER A 166 -25.56 -2.71 -2.99
C SER A 166 -24.74 -1.42 -3.15
N PRO A 167 -24.86 -0.66 -4.26
CA PRO A 167 -24.29 0.68 -4.39
C PRO A 167 -24.85 1.67 -3.37
N GLY A 168 -26.16 1.62 -3.10
CA GLY A 168 -26.81 2.43 -2.06
C GLY A 168 -26.35 2.03 -0.66
N GLY A 169 -26.18 0.73 -0.42
CA GLY A 169 -25.67 0.18 0.84
C GLY A 169 -24.25 0.69 1.14
N ARG A 170 -23.34 0.56 0.17
CA ARG A 170 -21.98 1.14 0.26
C ARG A 170 -21.99 2.64 0.52
N PHE A 171 -22.87 3.40 -0.14
CA PHE A 171 -23.01 4.84 0.09
C PHE A 171 -23.43 5.16 1.52
N TYR A 172 -24.57 4.66 2.00
CA TYR A 172 -25.06 4.97 3.35
C TYR A 172 -24.19 4.39 4.47
N PHE A 173 -23.51 3.26 4.22
CA PHE A 173 -22.52 2.73 5.16
C PHE A 173 -21.28 3.63 5.26
N ARG A 174 -20.79 4.18 4.14
CA ARG A 174 -19.72 5.20 4.17
C ARG A 174 -20.16 6.46 4.90
N GLU A 175 -21.37 6.98 4.65
CA GLU A 175 -21.89 8.16 5.35
C GLU A 175 -21.92 7.95 6.87
N PHE A 176 -22.29 6.74 7.32
CA PHE A 176 -22.21 6.34 8.73
C PHE A 176 -20.76 6.26 9.23
N LEU A 177 -19.84 5.61 8.52
CA LEU A 177 -18.43 5.51 8.90
C LEU A 177 -17.76 6.90 9.00
N ARG A 178 -18.11 7.85 8.12
CA ARG A 178 -17.64 9.24 8.22
C ARG A 178 -18.15 9.93 9.48
N SER A 179 -19.35 9.60 9.96
CA SER A 179 -19.86 10.10 11.25
C SER A 179 -19.17 9.48 12.47
N GLU A 180 -18.53 8.31 12.32
CA GLU A 180 -17.68 7.67 13.33
C GLU A 180 -16.17 7.89 13.09
N TYR A 181 -15.77 8.80 12.18
CA TYR A 181 -14.37 9.08 11.81
C TYR A 181 -13.57 7.82 11.38
N SER A 182 -14.19 6.94 10.59
CA SER A 182 -13.61 5.67 10.12
C SER A 182 -13.90 5.35 8.64
N GLU A 183 -14.13 6.38 7.80
CA GLU A 183 -14.50 6.20 6.39
C GLU A 183 -13.35 5.69 5.49
N GLU A 184 -12.10 5.87 5.90
CA GLU A 184 -10.91 5.39 5.21
C GLU A 184 -10.93 3.88 4.97
N ASN A 185 -11.52 3.10 5.89
CA ASN A 185 -11.73 1.66 5.75
C ASN A 185 -12.58 1.32 4.50
N MET A 186 -13.62 2.11 4.25
CA MET A 186 -14.52 1.92 3.11
C MET A 186 -13.93 2.46 1.81
N LEU A 187 -13.24 3.60 1.87
CA LEU A 187 -12.53 4.18 0.73
C LEU A 187 -11.42 3.23 0.23
N PHE A 188 -10.62 2.68 1.14
CA PHE A 188 -9.61 1.66 0.84
C PHE A 188 -10.24 0.40 0.23
N TRP A 189 -11.34 -0.10 0.81
CA TRP A 189 -12.02 -1.30 0.29
C TRP A 189 -12.54 -1.10 -1.13
N MET A 190 -13.12 0.07 -1.43
CA MET A 190 -13.61 0.40 -2.78
C MET A 190 -12.45 0.59 -3.77
N ALA A 191 -11.35 1.23 -3.37
CA ALA A 191 -10.18 1.40 -4.22
C ALA A 191 -9.53 0.04 -4.59
N CYS A 192 -9.56 -0.94 -3.68
CA CYS A 192 -9.13 -2.31 -3.98
C CYS A 192 -10.02 -3.01 -5.02
N GLU A 193 -11.35 -2.83 -4.98
CA GLU A 193 -12.24 -3.34 -6.03
C GLU A 193 -12.01 -2.63 -7.37
N GLU A 194 -11.74 -1.31 -7.36
CA GLU A 194 -11.44 -0.53 -8.58
C GLU A 194 -10.03 -0.82 -9.16
N LEU A 195 -9.12 -1.37 -8.35
CA LEU A 195 -7.86 -1.94 -8.83
C LEU A 195 -8.11 -3.28 -9.53
N LYS A 196 -8.97 -4.13 -8.98
CA LYS A 196 -9.31 -5.44 -9.56
C LYS A 196 -9.96 -5.32 -10.94
N THR A 197 -10.71 -4.26 -11.23
CA THR A 197 -11.28 -4.07 -12.59
C THR A 197 -10.23 -3.82 -13.67
N GLU A 198 -8.97 -3.50 -13.32
CA GLU A 198 -7.90 -3.15 -14.26
C GLU A 198 -7.00 -4.34 -14.67
N GLN A 199 -7.43 -5.59 -14.47
CA GLN A 199 -6.64 -6.81 -14.74
C GLN A 199 -5.95 -6.87 -16.12
N GLN A 200 -6.50 -6.17 -17.12
CA GLN A 200 -5.98 -6.14 -18.49
C GLN A 200 -4.99 -4.99 -18.76
N ASN A 201 -4.79 -4.09 -17.79
CA ASN A 201 -4.06 -2.83 -17.94
C ASN A 201 -2.89 -2.69 -16.93
N PRO A 202 -1.76 -3.43 -17.10
CA PRO A 202 -0.69 -3.46 -16.09
C PRO A 202 -0.15 -2.09 -15.65
N GLN A 203 -0.09 -1.11 -16.56
CA GLN A 203 0.34 0.26 -16.22
C GLN A 203 -0.68 1.02 -15.35
N ILE A 204 -1.97 0.76 -15.50
CA ILE A 204 -3.01 1.33 -14.64
C ILE A 204 -3.02 0.61 -13.28
N VAL A 205 -2.73 -0.70 -13.26
CA VAL A 205 -2.55 -1.47 -12.01
C VAL A 205 -1.35 -0.92 -11.21
N GLU A 206 -0.21 -0.69 -11.86
CA GLU A 206 0.98 -0.08 -11.23
C GLU A 206 0.66 1.31 -10.65
N GLU A 207 0.00 2.17 -11.41
CA GLU A 207 -0.38 3.53 -10.97
C GLU A 207 -1.40 3.51 -9.82
N LYS A 208 -2.51 2.77 -9.96
CA LYS A 208 -3.53 2.66 -8.91
C LYS A 208 -2.99 2.00 -7.65
N ALA A 209 -2.15 0.97 -7.76
CA ALA A 209 -1.55 0.32 -6.59
C ALA A 209 -0.62 1.27 -5.82
N ARG A 210 0.19 2.08 -6.52
CA ARG A 210 1.00 3.13 -5.88
C ARG A 210 0.13 4.16 -5.15
N LEU A 211 -0.97 4.61 -5.78
CA LEU A 211 -1.93 5.53 -5.16
C LEU A 211 -2.60 4.92 -3.92
N ILE A 212 -3.06 3.67 -3.99
CA ILE A 212 -3.66 2.94 -2.84
C ILE A 212 -2.64 2.78 -1.71
N TYR A 213 -1.37 2.50 -2.03
CA TYR A 213 -0.31 2.41 -1.04
C TYR A 213 -0.07 3.75 -0.34
N GLU A 214 0.06 4.84 -1.11
CA GLU A 214 0.29 6.19 -0.57
C GLU A 214 -0.89 6.72 0.24
N ASP A 215 -2.13 6.54 -0.24
CA ASP A 215 -3.34 7.01 0.45
C ASP A 215 -3.71 6.17 1.67
N TYR A 216 -3.52 4.84 1.68
CA TYR A 216 -4.10 3.98 2.74
C TYR A 216 -3.09 3.09 3.49
N ILE A 217 -1.95 2.72 2.88
CA ILE A 217 -0.99 1.79 3.50
C ILE A 217 0.21 2.52 4.14
N SER A 218 0.55 3.72 3.67
CA SER A 218 1.64 4.53 4.18
C SER A 218 1.40 5.00 5.62
N ILE A 219 2.38 4.78 6.50
CA ILE A 219 2.39 5.27 7.90
C ILE A 219 2.51 6.80 8.03
N LEU A 220 2.56 7.50 6.89
CA LEU A 220 2.55 8.97 6.80
C LEU A 220 1.21 9.50 6.24
N SER A 221 0.25 8.61 5.92
CA SER A 221 -1.04 9.02 5.39
C SER A 221 -2.01 9.49 6.50
N PRO A 222 -2.76 10.58 6.29
CA PRO A 222 -3.88 10.94 7.16
C PRO A 222 -5.10 9.99 7.03
N LYS A 223 -5.06 9.01 6.11
CA LYS A 223 -6.09 7.97 5.92
C LYS A 223 -5.52 6.54 6.11
N GLU A 224 -4.44 6.37 6.88
CA GLU A 224 -3.83 5.05 7.13
C GLU A 224 -4.87 4.05 7.69
N VAL A 225 -5.08 2.92 7.01
CA VAL A 225 -5.94 1.84 7.52
C VAL A 225 -5.20 0.94 8.51
N SER A 226 -5.89 0.51 9.57
CA SER A 226 -5.31 -0.30 10.64
C SER A 226 -5.09 -1.76 10.20
N LEU A 227 -3.83 -2.13 9.96
CA LEU A 227 -3.41 -3.44 9.45
C LEU A 227 -2.41 -4.15 10.37
N ASP A 228 -2.47 -5.48 10.37
CA ASP A 228 -1.47 -6.33 11.04
C ASP A 228 -0.09 -6.17 10.37
N SER A 229 0.99 -6.16 11.16
CA SER A 229 2.36 -6.02 10.64
C SER A 229 2.70 -7.05 9.54
N ARG A 230 2.20 -8.28 9.65
CA ARG A 230 2.37 -9.35 8.65
C ARG A 230 1.64 -9.05 7.33
N VAL A 231 0.49 -8.38 7.39
CA VAL A 231 -0.28 -7.99 6.20
C VAL A 231 0.41 -6.83 5.49
N ARG A 232 0.90 -5.84 6.25
CA ARG A 232 1.75 -4.76 5.70
C ARG A 232 3.06 -5.29 5.12
N GLU A 233 3.69 -6.32 5.71
CA GLU A 233 4.88 -7.00 5.15
C GLU A 233 4.56 -7.76 3.84
N ILE A 234 3.36 -8.32 3.69
CA ILE A 234 2.92 -8.92 2.41
C ILE A 234 2.79 -7.84 1.34
N ILE A 235 2.08 -6.74 1.62
CA ILE A 235 1.95 -5.61 0.68
C ILE A 235 3.33 -5.07 0.29
N ASN A 236 4.22 -4.80 1.24
CA ASN A 236 5.54 -4.22 0.97
C ASN A 236 6.41 -5.08 0.04
N ARG A 237 6.17 -6.40 -0.02
CA ARG A 237 6.83 -7.31 -0.97
C ARG A 237 6.10 -7.35 -2.32
N ASN A 238 4.77 -7.35 -2.31
CA ASN A 238 3.96 -7.31 -3.54
C ASN A 238 4.16 -6.00 -4.32
N MET A 239 4.41 -4.87 -3.64
CA MET A 239 4.65 -3.56 -4.26
C MET A 239 5.93 -3.48 -5.12
N VAL A 240 6.76 -4.53 -5.17
CA VAL A 240 7.89 -4.65 -6.11
C VAL A 240 7.43 -4.95 -7.54
N ASP A 241 6.28 -5.63 -7.70
CA ASP A 241 5.65 -5.96 -8.97
C ASP A 241 4.11 -5.98 -8.78
N PRO A 242 3.45 -4.81 -8.76
CA PRO A 242 2.06 -4.70 -8.32
C PRO A 242 1.08 -5.43 -9.26
N SER A 243 0.28 -6.33 -8.68
CA SER A 243 -0.82 -7.03 -9.36
C SER A 243 -2.20 -6.48 -8.92
N PRO A 244 -3.29 -6.83 -9.62
CA PRO A 244 -4.65 -6.47 -9.20
C PRO A 244 -5.05 -7.00 -7.80
N TYR A 245 -4.32 -8.00 -7.30
CA TYR A 245 -4.57 -8.71 -6.04
C TYR A 245 -3.58 -8.33 -4.93
N THR A 246 -2.77 -7.28 -5.15
CA THR A 246 -1.69 -6.80 -4.24
C THR A 246 -2.15 -6.63 -2.79
N PHE A 247 -3.41 -6.22 -2.60
CA PHE A 247 -3.99 -5.82 -1.32
C PHE A 247 -5.03 -6.82 -0.76
N ASP A 248 -5.28 -7.97 -1.39
CA ASP A 248 -6.41 -8.87 -1.04
C ASP A 248 -6.44 -9.25 0.46
N GLU A 249 -5.30 -9.60 1.06
CA GLU A 249 -5.18 -9.89 2.50
C GLU A 249 -5.57 -8.69 3.39
N ALA A 250 -5.21 -7.48 2.99
CA ALA A 250 -5.54 -6.25 3.72
C ALA A 250 -6.99 -5.84 3.51
N GLN A 251 -7.50 -5.95 2.28
CA GLN A 251 -8.90 -5.71 1.99
C GLN A 251 -9.80 -6.68 2.79
N LEU A 252 -9.39 -7.95 2.92
CA LEU A 252 -10.07 -8.93 3.77
C LEU A 252 -9.97 -8.60 5.26
N GLN A 253 -8.82 -8.11 5.74
CA GLN A 253 -8.67 -7.61 7.12
C GLN A 253 -9.63 -6.45 7.40
N ILE A 254 -9.66 -5.43 6.53
CA ILE A 254 -10.51 -4.24 6.70
C ILE A 254 -12.00 -4.56 6.48
N TYR A 255 -12.35 -5.46 5.56
CA TYR A 255 -13.71 -6.00 5.43
C TYR A 255 -14.15 -6.70 6.73
N THR A 256 -13.27 -7.53 7.32
CA THR A 256 -13.54 -8.22 8.58
C THR A 256 -13.66 -7.25 9.77
N LEU A 257 -12.88 -6.17 9.79
CA LEU A 257 -12.98 -5.09 10.78
C LEU A 257 -14.37 -4.41 10.69
N MET A 258 -14.72 -3.91 9.51
CA MET A 258 -16.02 -3.26 9.26
C MET A 258 -17.20 -4.19 9.56
N HIS A 259 -17.13 -5.47 9.15
CA HIS A 259 -18.17 -6.46 9.41
C HIS A 259 -18.39 -6.72 10.91
N ARG A 260 -17.32 -6.80 11.70
CA ARG A 260 -17.40 -7.21 13.11
C ARG A 260 -17.66 -6.07 14.07
N ASP A 261 -17.31 -4.84 13.70
CA ASP A 261 -17.36 -3.67 14.58
C ASP A 261 -18.38 -2.62 14.10
N SER A 262 -18.15 -2.04 12.92
CA SER A 262 -18.94 -0.92 12.39
C SER A 262 -20.33 -1.33 11.89
N TYR A 263 -20.48 -2.48 11.23
CA TYR A 263 -21.74 -2.94 10.65
C TYR A 263 -22.85 -3.21 11.70
N PRO A 264 -22.58 -3.88 12.84
CA PRO A 264 -23.55 -3.99 13.93
C PRO A 264 -23.99 -2.63 14.51
N ARG A 265 -23.10 -1.62 14.53
CA ARG A 265 -23.47 -0.25 14.91
C ARG A 265 -24.30 0.45 13.82
N PHE A 266 -23.95 0.30 12.54
CA PHE A 266 -24.71 0.84 11.42
C PHE A 266 -26.17 0.39 11.44
N LEU A 267 -26.44 -0.91 11.59
CA LEU A 267 -27.82 -1.44 11.69
C LEU A 267 -28.58 -0.92 12.91
N ASN A 268 -27.87 -0.54 13.98
CA ASN A 268 -28.45 0.08 15.17
C ASN A 268 -28.54 1.62 15.09
N SER A 269 -27.92 2.24 14.09
CA SER A 269 -27.81 3.69 13.97
C SER A 269 -29.15 4.38 13.66
N PRO A 270 -29.29 5.68 14.00
CA PRO A 270 -30.41 6.49 13.52
C PRO A 270 -30.46 6.65 12.00
N ILE A 271 -29.33 6.45 11.28
CA ILE A 271 -29.25 6.55 9.83
C ILE A 271 -30.02 5.38 9.21
N TYR A 272 -29.61 4.14 9.47
CA TYR A 272 -30.26 2.94 8.94
C TYR A 272 -31.75 2.89 9.31
N LYS A 273 -32.10 3.22 10.57
CA LYS A 273 -33.50 3.23 11.04
C LYS A 273 -34.41 4.20 10.26
N LYS A 274 -33.91 5.37 9.85
CA LYS A 274 -34.65 6.30 8.99
C LYS A 274 -34.83 5.79 7.57
N LEU A 275 -33.81 5.14 7.01
CA LEU A 275 -33.88 4.51 5.69
C LEU A 275 -34.95 3.39 5.67
N CYS A 276 -34.97 2.52 6.69
CA CYS A 276 -35.99 1.48 6.83
C CYS A 276 -37.42 2.03 6.97
N ALA A 277 -37.57 3.24 7.52
CA ALA A 277 -38.85 3.94 7.68
C ALA A 277 -39.27 4.73 6.42
N GLY A 278 -38.40 4.90 5.43
CA GLY A 278 -38.64 5.73 4.25
C GLY A 278 -38.61 7.24 4.53
N GLU A 279 -38.00 7.67 5.63
CA GLU A 279 -37.93 9.10 6.04
C GLU A 279 -36.87 9.91 5.27
N THR A 280 -36.39 9.40 4.14
CA THR A 280 -35.36 10.04 3.29
C THR A 280 -35.94 11.23 2.53
N ARG A 281 -36.06 12.38 3.22
CA ARG A 281 -36.18 13.67 2.55
C ARG A 281 -34.81 14.06 1.96
N LEU A 282 -34.79 14.18 0.64
CA LEU A 282 -33.81 14.95 -0.13
C LEU A 282 -33.98 16.45 0.17
#